data_AF-A0A060CA00-F1
#
_entry.id   AF-A0A060CA00-F1
#
_cell.length_a   1.000
_cell.length_b   1.000
_cell.length_c   1.000
_cell.angle_alpha   90.00
_cell.angle_beta   90.00
_cell.angle_gamma   90.00
#
_symmetry.space_group_name_H-M   'P 1'
#
loop_
_entity.id
_entity.type
_entity.pdbx_description
1 polymer ?
#
loop_
_entity_poly.entity_id
_entity_poly.type
_entity_poly.pdbx_seq_one_letter_code
_entity_poly.pdbx_strand_id
1 'polypeptide(L)'
;AFGLMDSTGIDLPGEGSNDFWDFNSFGITELATASFGQRFTVTPISLITAINAVVNGGYLYTPHVVQSITDSDGNAVYTASTEAVRQVISEQTSETCDEILEGVVNSYTGKNAYRAVTESPERPERPRRWWTMSISSPLWVPLRRTTRRLSSLR
;
A
#
# COMPACT_ATOMS: atom_id res chain seq x y z
N ALA A 1 -1.56 5.14 17.31
CA ALA A 1 -1.67 5.83 16.00
C ALA A 1 -2.00 4.86 14.86
N PHE A 2 -1.12 3.92 14.51
CA PHE A 2 -1.30 2.98 13.37
C PHE A 2 -2.38 1.89 13.54
N GLY A 3 -3.13 1.88 14.65
CA GLY A 3 -4.22 0.91 14.88
C GLY A 3 -3.77 -0.46 15.37
N LEU A 4 -2.48 -0.66 15.69
CA LEU A 4 -1.98 -1.96 16.16
C LEU A 4 -2.50 -2.37 17.55
N MET A 5 -2.93 -1.43 18.40
CA MET A 5 -3.45 -1.75 19.73
C MET A 5 -4.97 -1.94 19.77
N ASP A 6 -5.63 -1.68 18.65
CA ASP A 6 -7.08 -1.74 18.52
C ASP A 6 -7.45 -2.85 17.53
N SER A 7 -8.68 -3.35 17.59
CA SER A 7 -9.23 -4.16 16.50
C SER A 7 -9.32 -3.33 15.22
N THR A 8 -9.07 -3.94 14.07
CA THR A 8 -9.16 -3.27 12.77
C THR A 8 -10.60 -2.96 12.38
N GLY A 9 -11.56 -3.74 12.88
CA GLY A 9 -12.98 -3.59 12.54
C GLY A 9 -13.34 -4.18 11.18
N ILE A 10 -12.56 -5.16 10.71
CA ILE A 10 -12.82 -5.90 9.48
C ILE A 10 -14.21 -6.56 9.52
N ASP A 11 -14.85 -6.66 8.37
CA ASP A 11 -16.16 -7.27 8.14
C ASP A 11 -16.17 -8.82 8.19
N LEU A 12 -15.14 -9.43 8.79
CA LEU A 12 -15.02 -10.87 8.95
C LEU A 12 -15.23 -11.28 10.42
N PRO A 13 -15.96 -12.39 10.67
CA PRO A 13 -16.09 -12.93 12.01
C PRO A 13 -14.76 -13.52 12.49
N GLY A 14 -14.51 -13.43 13.80
CA GLY A 14 -13.35 -14.06 14.42
C GLY A 14 -12.03 -13.29 14.22
N GLU A 15 -12.08 -11.96 14.14
CA GLU A 15 -10.89 -11.13 14.15
C GLU A 15 -10.02 -11.45 15.39
N GLY A 16 -8.75 -11.78 15.14
CA GLY A 16 -7.78 -12.03 16.21
C GLY A 16 -7.30 -10.75 16.87
N SER A 17 -6.86 -10.84 18.12
CA SER A 17 -6.25 -9.72 18.85
C SER A 17 -4.74 -9.68 18.67
N ASN A 18 -4.18 -8.48 18.65
CA ASN A 18 -2.74 -8.28 18.78
C ASN A 18 -2.34 -8.40 20.26
N ASP A 19 -1.10 -8.82 20.53
CA ASP A 19 -0.58 -8.99 21.89
C ASP A 19 0.68 -8.16 22.09
N PHE A 20 0.60 -7.23 23.04
CA PHE A 20 1.66 -6.31 23.41
C PHE A 20 1.99 -6.48 24.88
N TRP A 21 3.28 -6.52 25.18
CA TRP A 21 3.76 -6.54 26.55
C TRP A 21 3.47 -5.21 27.25
N ASP A 22 3.34 -5.24 28.57
CA ASP A 22 3.13 -4.03 29.36
C ASP A 22 4.28 -3.04 29.16
N PHE A 23 3.97 -1.86 28.63
CA PHE A 23 4.93 -0.79 28.37
C PHE A 23 5.63 -0.30 29.64
N ASN A 24 5.02 -0.45 30.82
CA ASN A 24 5.66 -0.07 32.08
C ASN A 24 6.84 -0.98 32.44
N SER A 25 6.92 -2.16 31.82
CA SER A 25 8.01 -3.13 32.03
C SER A 25 9.18 -2.93 31.07
N PHE A 26 9.13 -1.93 30.18
CA PHE A 26 10.14 -1.76 29.14
C PHE A 26 11.40 -1.07 29.68
N GLY A 27 12.54 -1.75 29.62
CA GLY A 27 13.86 -1.15 29.69
C GLY A 27 14.36 -0.71 28.31
N ILE A 28 15.61 -0.26 28.25
CA ILE A 28 16.26 0.18 27.00
C ILE A 28 16.33 -0.97 25.98
N THR A 29 16.61 -2.19 26.44
CA THR A 29 16.70 -3.37 25.57
C THR A 29 15.34 -3.78 25.01
N GLU A 30 14.28 -3.71 25.80
CA GLU A 30 12.91 -3.98 25.36
C GLU A 30 12.46 -2.94 24.33
N LEU A 31 12.75 -1.66 24.56
CA LEU A 31 12.48 -0.59 23.59
C LEU A 31 13.23 -0.80 22.27
N ALA A 32 14.52 -1.12 22.36
CA ALA A 32 15.34 -1.38 21.17
C ALA A 32 14.85 -2.60 20.39
N THR A 33 14.49 -3.68 21.07
CA THR A 33 13.99 -4.90 20.41
C THR A 33 12.60 -4.71 19.83
N ALA A 34 11.73 -3.96 20.50
CA ALA A 34 10.42 -3.59 19.98
C ALA A 34 10.51 -2.74 18.70
N SER A 35 11.50 -1.85 18.59
CA SER A 35 11.58 -0.95 17.42
C SER A 35 11.85 -1.67 16.09
N PHE A 36 12.41 -2.88 16.12
CA PHE A 36 12.60 -3.71 14.92
C PHE A 36 11.65 -4.92 14.86
N GLY A 37 10.54 -4.87 15.60
CA GLY A 37 9.43 -5.82 15.46
C GLY A 37 9.55 -7.09 16.28
N GLN A 38 10.40 -7.12 17.30
CA GLN A 38 10.37 -8.17 18.31
C GLN A 38 9.44 -7.75 19.46
N ARG A 39 9.14 -8.66 20.40
CA ARG A 39 8.42 -8.38 21.66
C ARG A 39 6.90 -8.22 21.58
N PHE A 40 6.29 -8.26 20.40
CA PHE A 40 4.83 -8.22 20.25
C PHE A 40 4.37 -9.14 19.12
N THR A 41 3.11 -9.53 19.15
CA THR A 41 2.48 -10.33 18.10
C THR A 41 1.36 -9.51 17.49
N VAL A 42 1.30 -9.48 16.15
CA VAL A 42 0.22 -8.81 15.41
C VAL A 42 -0.42 -9.78 14.44
N THR A 43 -1.72 -9.61 14.20
CA THR A 43 -2.41 -10.32 13.15
C THR A 43 -1.93 -9.82 11.78
N PRO A 44 -1.89 -10.68 10.74
CA PRO A 44 -1.50 -10.26 9.40
C PRO A 44 -2.34 -9.10 8.86
N ILE A 45 -3.64 -9.07 9.19
CA ILE A 45 -4.52 -7.97 8.77
C ILE A 45 -4.16 -6.65 9.44
N SER A 46 -3.88 -6.64 10.75
CA SER A 46 -3.42 -5.44 11.45
C SER A 46 -2.11 -4.90 10.87
N LEU A 47 -1.18 -5.80 10.54
CA LEU A 47 0.09 -5.43 9.93
C LEU A 47 -0.10 -4.78 8.54
N ILE A 48 -0.94 -5.38 7.69
CA ILE A 48 -1.24 -4.82 6.36
C ILE A 48 -1.92 -3.46 6.48
N THR A 49 -2.89 -3.32 7.40
CA THR A 49 -3.57 -2.04 7.66
C THR A 49 -2.59 -0.95 8.10
N ALA A 50 -1.66 -1.28 9.00
CA ALA A 50 -0.64 -0.35 9.45
C ALA A 50 0.32 0.04 8.31
N ILE A 51 0.79 -0.92 7.50
CA ILE A 51 1.68 -0.66 6.35
C ILE A 51 0.97 0.15 5.28
N ASN A 52 -0.32 -0.11 5.02
CA ASN A 52 -1.11 0.66 4.08
C ASN A 52 -1.11 2.15 4.45
N ALA A 53 -1.31 2.47 5.74
CA ALA A 53 -1.27 3.83 6.24
C ALA A 53 0.11 4.50 6.06
N VAL A 54 1.21 3.73 6.01
CA VAL A 54 2.55 4.28 5.77
C VAL A 54 2.74 4.75 4.33
N VAL A 55 2.12 4.08 3.35
CA VAL A 55 2.38 4.33 1.92
C VAL A 55 1.25 5.06 1.17
N ASN A 56 0.08 5.23 1.81
CA ASN A 56 -1.11 5.81 1.19
C ASN A 56 -1.33 7.30 1.50
N GLY A 57 -0.27 8.05 1.81
CA GLY A 57 -0.37 9.46 2.22
C GLY A 57 -0.58 9.67 3.72
N GLY A 58 -0.46 8.61 4.52
CA GLY A 58 -0.52 8.71 5.98
C GLY A 58 -1.89 8.46 6.57
N TYR A 59 -2.85 7.90 5.83
CA TYR A 59 -4.24 7.75 6.28
C TYR A 59 -4.53 6.30 6.68
N LEU A 60 -5.11 6.11 7.87
CA LEU A 60 -5.55 4.81 8.33
C LEU A 60 -6.99 4.56 7.88
N TYR A 61 -7.24 3.41 7.26
CA TYR A 61 -8.56 2.97 6.82
C TYR A 61 -8.97 1.68 7.54
N THR A 62 -10.28 1.48 7.66
CA THR A 62 -10.83 0.18 8.03
C THR A 62 -10.73 -0.77 6.84
N PRO A 63 -10.10 -1.96 6.98
CA PRO A 63 -10.05 -2.94 5.91
C PRO A 63 -11.43 -3.60 5.73
N HIS A 64 -11.85 -3.79 4.47
CA HIS A 64 -13.10 -4.45 4.11
C HIS A 64 -12.83 -5.55 3.07
N VAL A 65 -13.52 -6.68 3.20
CA VAL A 65 -13.51 -7.78 2.21
C VAL A 65 -14.73 -7.68 1.30
N VAL A 66 -15.87 -7.22 1.83
CA VAL A 66 -17.12 -7.03 1.11
C VAL A 66 -17.23 -5.58 0.64
N GLN A 67 -17.32 -5.36 -0.67
CA GLN A 67 -17.50 -4.01 -1.22
C GLN A 67 -18.93 -3.49 -1.04
N SER A 68 -19.92 -4.32 -1.36
CA SER A 68 -21.34 -4.00 -1.20
C SER A 68 -22.18 -5.27 -1.11
N ILE A 69 -23.38 -5.14 -0.58
CA ILE A 69 -24.40 -6.21 -0.55
C ILE A 69 -25.65 -5.63 -1.21
N THR A 70 -26.25 -6.40 -2.12
CA THR A 70 -27.49 -6.00 -2.82
C THR A 70 -28.65 -6.91 -2.45
N ASP A 71 -29.86 -6.37 -2.44
CA ASP A 71 -31.09 -7.15 -2.34
C ASP A 71 -31.45 -7.87 -3.66
N SER A 72 -32.59 -8.57 -3.69
CA SER A 72 -33.09 -9.26 -4.89
C SER A 72 -33.45 -8.32 -6.05
N ASP A 73 -33.69 -7.05 -5.74
CA ASP A 73 -34.10 -6.02 -6.69
C ASP A 73 -32.90 -5.19 -7.21
N GLY A 74 -31.71 -5.47 -6.70
CA GLY A 74 -30.45 -4.84 -7.11
C GLY A 74 -30.10 -3.57 -6.32
N ASN A 75 -30.82 -3.23 -5.26
CA ASN A 75 -30.51 -2.07 -4.43
C ASN A 75 -29.39 -2.41 -3.45
N ALA A 76 -28.40 -1.51 -3.32
CA ALA A 76 -27.34 -1.65 -2.34
C ALA A 76 -27.89 -1.44 -0.91
N VAL A 77 -27.85 -2.49 -0.10
CA VAL A 77 -28.24 -2.46 1.33
C VAL A 77 -27.04 -2.26 2.26
N TYR A 78 -25.84 -2.47 1.74
CA TYR A 78 -24.57 -2.19 2.41
C TYR A 78 -23.54 -1.77 1.37
N THR A 79 -22.69 -0.81 1.74
CA THR A 79 -21.51 -0.40 0.97
C THR A 79 -20.38 -0.16 1.97
N ALA A 80 -19.21 -0.72 1.73
CA ALA A 80 -18.03 -0.50 2.55
C ALA A 80 -17.65 1.00 2.57
N SER A 81 -17.31 1.51 3.75
CA SER A 81 -16.85 2.88 3.88
C SER A 81 -15.47 3.02 3.27
N THR A 82 -15.26 4.11 2.53
CA THR A 82 -13.96 4.53 2.01
C THR A 82 -13.44 5.76 2.73
N GLU A 83 -14.01 6.09 3.89
CA GLU A 83 -13.59 7.20 4.73
C GLU A 83 -12.36 6.83 5.56
N ALA A 84 -11.42 7.75 5.67
CA ALA A 84 -10.26 7.56 6.52
C ALA A 84 -10.69 7.64 8.00
N VAL A 85 -10.21 6.71 8.82
CA VAL A 85 -10.40 6.72 10.27
C VAL A 85 -9.65 7.92 10.88
N ARG A 86 -8.42 8.17 10.40
CA ARG A 86 -7.54 9.26 10.85
C ARG A 86 -6.30 9.36 9.97
N GLN A 87 -5.61 10.49 10.04
CA GLN A 87 -4.24 10.62 9.54
C GLN A 87 -3.24 10.27 10.67
N VAL A 88 -2.29 9.37 10.42
CA VAL A 88 -1.31 8.87 11.41
C VAL A 88 0.09 9.45 11.23
N ILE A 89 0.44 9.82 10.00
CA ILE A 89 1.69 10.53 9.64
C ILE A 89 1.36 11.57 8.56
N SER A 90 2.23 12.56 8.36
CA SER A 90 2.04 13.52 7.27
C SER A 90 2.23 12.85 5.91
N GLU A 91 1.65 13.45 4.88
CA GLU A 91 1.83 13.01 3.49
C GLU A 91 3.31 13.03 3.09
N GLN A 92 4.07 14.04 3.50
CA GLN A 92 5.51 14.14 3.26
C GLN A 92 6.29 12.99 3.91
N THR A 93 5.94 12.60 5.15
CA THR A 93 6.56 11.45 5.80
C THR A 93 6.19 10.15 5.09
N SER A 94 4.94 10.01 4.65
CA SER A 94 4.49 8.86 3.86
C SER A 94 5.27 8.72 2.54
N GLU A 95 5.47 9.82 1.82
CA GLU A 95 6.27 9.85 0.58
C GLU A 95 7.73 9.43 0.84
N THR A 96 8.33 9.96 1.91
CA THR A 96 9.69 9.58 2.31
C THR A 96 9.80 8.08 2.62
N CYS A 97 8.81 7.52 3.32
CA CYS A 97 8.76 6.09 3.62
C CYS A 97 8.61 5.24 2.35
N ASP A 98 7.77 5.66 1.40
CA ASP A 98 7.56 4.98 0.11
C ASP A 98 8.88 4.88 -0.68
N GLU A 99 9.64 5.99 -0.76
CA GLU A 99 10.97 6.01 -1.41
C GLU A 99 11.97 5.05 -0.75
N ILE A 100 12.01 5.03 0.59
CA ILE A 100 12.90 4.12 1.34
C ILE A 100 12.52 2.65 1.06
N LEU A 101 11.23 2.32 1.08
CA LEU A 101 10.73 0.96 0.85
C LEU A 101 10.96 0.52 -0.60
N GLU A 102 10.82 1.41 -1.59
CA GLU A 102 11.20 1.14 -2.97
C GLU A 102 12.70 0.80 -3.07
N GLY A 103 13.55 1.52 -2.35
CA GLY A 103 14.98 1.24 -2.25
C GLY A 103 15.27 -0.21 -1.81
N VAL A 104 14.51 -0.74 -0.86
CA VAL A 104 14.66 -2.12 -0.35
C VAL A 104 14.47 -3.16 -1.45
N VAL A 105 13.49 -2.95 -2.33
CA VAL A 105 13.18 -3.85 -3.45
C VAL A 105 14.23 -3.70 -4.55
N ASN A 106 14.62 -2.47 -4.89
CA ASN A 106 15.53 -2.22 -6.00
C ASN A 106 16.98 -2.63 -5.70
N SER A 107 17.45 -2.40 -4.47
CA SER A 107 18.89 -2.44 -4.17
C SER A 107 19.27 -3.37 -3.01
N TYR A 108 18.34 -3.77 -2.16
CA TYR A 108 18.65 -4.50 -0.92
C TYR A 108 18.01 -5.90 -0.85
N THR A 109 17.44 -6.27 0.29
CA THR A 109 17.00 -7.63 0.62
C THR A 109 15.68 -8.02 -0.04
N GLY A 110 14.91 -7.05 -0.56
CA GLY A 110 13.59 -7.24 -1.15
C GLY A 110 13.58 -7.59 -2.64
N LYS A 111 14.74 -7.84 -3.28
CA LYS A 111 14.86 -7.99 -4.75
C LYS A 111 13.93 -9.00 -5.39
N ASN A 112 13.59 -10.08 -4.68
CA ASN A 112 12.67 -11.11 -5.18
C ASN A 112 11.21 -10.62 -5.29
N ALA A 113 10.86 -9.51 -4.64
CA ALA A 113 9.55 -8.88 -4.75
C ALA A 113 9.44 -7.95 -5.97
N TYR A 114 10.56 -7.65 -6.66
CA TYR A 114 10.53 -6.83 -7.86
C TYR A 114 9.70 -7.52 -8.95
N ARG A 115 8.66 -6.84 -9.42
CA ARG A 115 7.92 -7.22 -10.62
C ARG A 115 8.06 -6.09 -11.63
N ALA A 116 8.41 -6.45 -12.87
CA ALA A 116 8.39 -5.49 -13.97
C ALA A 116 7.01 -4.84 -14.00
N VAL A 117 6.97 -3.50 -13.96
CA VAL A 117 5.73 -2.73 -14.00
C VAL A 117 4.97 -3.18 -15.24
N THR A 118 3.91 -3.95 -15.01
CA THR A 118 2.89 -4.18 -16.02
C THR A 118 1.97 -2.99 -15.88
N GLU A 119 1.86 -2.17 -16.90
CA GLU A 119 1.00 -0.97 -16.86
C GLU A 119 -0.40 -1.37 -16.38
N SER A 120 -0.75 -0.98 -15.16
CA SER A 120 -2.11 -1.11 -14.66
C SER A 120 -2.88 0.09 -15.21
N PRO A 121 -3.96 -0.12 -15.98
CA PRO A 121 -4.67 0.95 -16.68
C PRO A 121 -5.27 2.04 -15.77
N GLU A 122 -5.29 1.83 -14.45
CA GLU A 122 -5.94 2.71 -13.48
C GLU A 122 -4.99 3.55 -12.61
N ARG A 123 -3.66 3.34 -12.65
CA ARG A 123 -2.74 4.13 -11.83
C ARG A 123 -2.36 5.42 -12.56
N PRO A 124 -2.71 6.62 -12.06
CA PRO A 124 -2.19 7.85 -12.63
C PRO A 124 -0.66 7.82 -12.55
N GLU A 125 0.01 8.12 -13.67
CA GLU A 125 1.47 8.24 -13.70
C GLU A 125 1.89 9.27 -12.64
N ARG A 126 2.63 8.82 -11.62
CA ARG A 126 3.37 9.78 -10.79
C ARG A 126 4.38 10.44 -11.73
N PRO A 127 4.42 11.78 -11.82
CA PRO A 127 5.40 12.43 -12.68
C PRO A 127 6.78 11.99 -12.23
N ARG A 128 7.49 11.25 -13.10
CA ARG A 128 8.88 10.86 -12.92
C ARG A 128 9.76 12.11 -12.96
N ARG A 129 9.78 12.87 -11.87
CA ARG A 129 10.89 13.75 -11.53
C ARG A 129 12.10 12.82 -11.41
N TRP A 130 13.27 13.20 -11.93
CA TRP A 130 14.51 12.39 -12.00
C TRP A 130 14.78 11.54 -13.26
N TRP A 131 14.33 11.95 -14.45
CA TRP A 131 15.05 11.61 -15.70
C TRP A 131 15.05 12.77 -16.70
N THR A 132 15.68 13.89 -16.33
CA THR A 132 16.19 14.87 -17.31
C THR A 132 17.56 15.37 -16.88
N MET A 133 18.60 14.70 -17.41
CA MET A 133 19.91 15.21 -17.86
C MET A 133 20.85 14.00 -18.00
N SER A 134 21.72 13.82 -19.00
CA SER A 134 21.85 14.25 -20.39
C SER A 134 23.14 13.59 -20.91
N ILE A 135 23.19 13.24 -22.20
CA ILE A 135 24.40 13.03 -23.04
C ILE A 135 25.26 11.78 -22.74
N SER A 136 25.03 10.71 -23.50
CA SER A 136 26.00 10.19 -24.50
C SER A 136 25.61 8.78 -24.98
N SER A 137 24.85 8.70 -26.08
CA SER A 137 25.13 7.80 -27.22
C SER A 137 23.96 7.84 -28.21
N PRO A 138 24.24 8.04 -29.51
CA PRO A 138 23.24 7.99 -30.58
C PRO A 138 22.97 6.53 -30.95
N LEU A 139 21.87 6.30 -31.65
CA LEU A 139 21.36 5.03 -32.19
C LEU A 139 20.37 4.33 -31.23
N TRP A 140 19.08 4.55 -31.47
CA TRP A 140 18.22 3.57 -32.13
C TRP A 140 16.82 4.17 -32.38
N VAL A 141 16.46 4.24 -33.66
CA VAL A 141 15.11 4.42 -34.24
C VAL A 141 15.02 3.28 -35.27
N PRO A 142 13.89 2.61 -35.61
CA PRO A 142 12.45 2.86 -35.30
C PRO A 142 11.62 1.59 -34.91
N LEU A 143 10.36 1.76 -34.49
CA LEU A 143 9.17 1.31 -35.26
C LEU A 143 7.86 1.77 -34.58
N ARG A 144 7.20 2.78 -35.17
CA ARG A 144 5.78 3.05 -34.90
C ARG A 144 4.96 1.98 -35.63
N ARG A 145 4.18 1.17 -34.90
CA ARG A 145 3.08 0.41 -35.49
C ARG A 145 1.80 1.25 -35.41
N THR A 146 1.46 1.83 -36.54
CA THR A 146 0.16 2.43 -36.85
C THR A 146 -0.88 1.30 -36.97
N THR A 147 -1.74 1.10 -35.97
CA THR A 147 -2.95 0.28 -36.14
C THR A 147 -4.03 1.12 -36.79
N ARG A 148 -4.09 1.07 -38.12
CA ARG A 148 -5.22 1.57 -38.92
C ARG A 148 -6.31 0.50 -38.87
N ARG A 149 -7.46 0.82 -38.23
CA ARG A 149 -8.68 0.03 -38.29
C ARG A 149 -9.14 -0.11 -39.73
N LEU A 150 -9.31 -1.35 -40.19
CA LEU A 150 -10.10 -1.69 -41.37
C LEU A 150 -11.54 -1.91 -40.89
N SER A 151 -12.46 -1.03 -41.29
CA SER A 151 -13.90 -1.31 -41.27
C SER A 151 -14.36 -1.54 -42.71
N SER A 152 -14.84 -2.75 -42.96
CA SER A 152 -15.39 -3.23 -44.21
C SER A 152 -16.71 -2.53 -44.56
N LEU A 153 -16.81 -2.04 -45.80
CA LEU A 153 -18.07 -1.79 -46.50
C LEU A 153 -18.45 -3.05 -47.28
N ARG A 154 -19.53 -3.71 -46.88
CA ARG A 154 -20.52 -4.38 -47.74
C ARG A 154 -21.84 -4.43 -46.98
#